data_AF-A0A932Y2M6-F1
#
_entry.id   AF-A0A932Y2M6-F1
#
_cell.length_a   1.000
_cell.length_b   1.000
_cell.length_c   1.000
_cell.angle_alpha   90.00
_cell.angle_beta   90.00
_cell.angle_gamma   90.00
#
_symmetry.space_group_name_H-M   'P 1'
#
loop_
_entity.id
_entity.type
_entity.pdbx_description
1 polymer ?
#
loop_
_entity_poly.entity_id
_entity_poly.type
_entity_poly.pdbx_seq_one_letter_code
_entity_poly.pdbx_strand_id
1 'polypeptide(L)'
;MKLMRLRWLYFGLSLAVVIPGIVSLVRFGLKPAIDFTGGSLVELVVGGEGRETSEAIQQISKQVGINVERIQVERNTIRLRTEAMGQDKLELLKTGMREKMGEVEERRFETVGPTIGKELLIKTVTAVIV
;
A
#
# COMPACT_ATOMS: atom_id res chain seq x y z
N MET A 1 44.51 18.93 -9.10
CA MET A 1 43.17 18.52 -8.63
C MET A 1 43.17 18.45 -7.10
N LYS A 2 42.51 19.37 -6.37
CA LYS A 2 42.59 19.50 -4.88
C LYS A 2 41.35 18.95 -4.14
N LEU A 3 40.71 17.90 -4.65
CA LEU A 3 39.58 17.23 -3.98
C LEU A 3 39.98 16.65 -2.62
N MET A 4 41.18 16.09 -2.49
CA MET A 4 41.69 15.51 -1.23
C MET A 4 41.94 16.53 -0.11
N ARG A 5 42.02 17.84 -0.39
CA ARG A 5 42.22 18.87 0.63
C ARG A 5 40.90 19.28 1.30
N LEU A 6 39.78 19.23 0.57
CA LEU A 6 38.46 19.62 1.05
C LEU A 6 37.60 18.44 1.52
N ARG A 7 38.16 17.22 1.55
CA ARG A 7 37.44 15.99 1.95
C ARG A 7 36.63 16.13 3.23
N TRP A 8 37.19 16.78 4.26
CA TRP A 8 36.52 16.98 5.54
C TRP A 8 35.31 17.92 5.44
N LEU A 9 35.33 18.90 4.53
CA LEU A 9 34.18 19.77 4.28
C LEU A 9 33.04 18.99 3.60
N TYR A 10 33.37 18.15 2.62
CA TYR A 10 32.38 17.29 1.95
C TYR A 10 31.83 16.20 2.88
N PHE A 11 32.67 15.61 3.74
CA PHE A 11 32.21 14.69 4.78
C PHE A 11 31.32 15.39 5.80
N GLY A 12 31.67 16.61 6.23
CA GLY A 12 30.84 17.41 7.14
C GLY A 12 29.48 17.75 6.53
N LEU A 13 29.44 18.19 5.27
CA LEU A 13 28.19 18.46 4.54
C LEU A 13 27.35 17.20 4.37
N SER A 14 27.98 16.08 4.01
CA SER A 14 27.29 14.78 3.89
C SER A 14 26.69 14.35 5.22
N LEU A 15 27.46 14.44 6.31
CA LEU A 15 27.00 14.07 7.64
C LEU A 15 25.87 14.99 8.13
N ALA A 16 25.93 16.28 7.80
CA ALA A 16 24.89 17.26 8.10
C ALA A 16 23.56 16.96 7.38
N VAL A 17 23.56 16.22 6.26
CA VAL A 17 22.35 15.75 5.58
C VAL A 17 21.92 14.39 6.08
N VAL A 18 22.87 13.47 6.28
CA VAL A 18 22.61 12.09 6.70
C VAL A 18 22.06 12.02 8.12
N ILE A 19 22.63 12.76 9.09
CA ILE A 19 22.19 12.71 10.49
C ILE A 19 20.72 13.13 10.63
N PRO A 20 20.26 14.30 10.13
CA PRO A 20 18.85 14.65 10.18
C PRO A 20 17.95 13.66 9.43
N GLY A 21 18.44 13.10 8.31
CA GLY A 21 17.72 12.06 7.57
C GLY A 21 17.46 10.80 8.39
N ILE A 22 18.49 10.31 9.10
CA ILE A 22 18.37 9.16 10.00
C ILE A 22 17.46 9.49 11.19
N VAL A 23 17.64 10.67 11.81
CA VAL A 23 16.80 11.11 12.95
C VAL A 23 15.33 11.19 12.53
N SER A 24 15.05 11.73 11.34
CA SER A 24 13.70 11.75 10.77
C SER A 24 13.15 10.34 10.59
N LEU A 25 13.92 9.43 9.98
CA LEU A 25 13.49 8.06 9.74
C LEU A 25 13.17 7.30 11.03
N VAL A 26 13.98 7.46 12.08
CA VAL A 26 13.74 6.83 13.39
C VAL A 26 12.54 7.46 14.10
N ARG A 27 12.37 8.79 14.02
CA ARG A 27 11.33 9.50 14.77
C ARG A 27 9.92 9.40 14.16
N PHE A 28 9.84 9.40 12.83
CA PHE A 28 8.59 9.26 12.10
C PHE A 28 8.28 7.80 11.73
N GLY A 29 9.28 6.93 11.77
CA GLY A 29 9.15 5.52 11.45
C GLY A 29 8.91 5.25 9.95
N LEU A 30 8.91 3.98 9.60
CA LEU A 30 8.53 3.51 8.26
C LEU A 30 7.09 3.02 8.30
N LYS A 31 6.29 3.38 7.29
CA LYS A 31 4.95 2.81 7.07
C LYS A 31 5.11 1.53 6.25
N PRO A 32 4.98 0.33 6.85
CA PRO A 32 5.22 -0.90 6.13
C PRO A 32 4.18 -1.09 5.02
N ALA A 33 4.61 -1.68 3.90
CA ALA A 33 3.70 -2.06 2.82
C ALA A 33 2.80 -3.25 3.26
N ILE A 34 1.76 -3.52 2.46
CA ILE A 34 0.81 -4.63 2.69
C ILE A 34 1.49 -6.00 2.82
N ASP A 35 2.64 -6.17 2.16
CA ASP A 35 3.46 -7.37 2.23
C ASP A 35 4.03 -7.62 3.63
N PHE A 36 4.06 -6.59 4.49
CA PHE A 36 4.62 -6.62 5.85
C PHE A 36 3.57 -6.48 6.96
N THR A 37 2.45 -5.79 6.71
CA THR A 37 1.34 -5.67 7.67
C THR A 37 0.27 -6.75 7.49
N GLY A 38 0.21 -7.39 6.32
CA GLY A 38 -0.95 -8.15 5.88
C GLY A 38 -2.03 -7.23 5.33
N GLY A 39 -2.72 -7.68 4.29
CA GLY A 39 -3.67 -6.86 3.55
C GLY A 39 -4.20 -7.59 2.34
N SER A 40 -5.25 -7.03 1.75
CA SER A 40 -5.77 -7.50 0.46
C SER A 40 -5.61 -6.39 -0.59
N LEU A 41 -5.10 -6.78 -1.75
CA LEU A 41 -5.07 -5.97 -2.94
C LEU A 41 -6.13 -6.50 -3.91
N VAL A 42 -7.10 -5.66 -4.23
CA VAL A 42 -8.17 -5.98 -5.18
C VAL A 42 -8.02 -5.07 -6.39
N GLU A 43 -7.83 -5.64 -7.56
CA GLU A 43 -7.86 -4.93 -8.84
C GLU A 43 -9.12 -5.33 -9.61
N LEU A 44 -9.99 -4.35 -9.83
CA LEU A 44 -11.26 -4.50 -10.52
C LEU A 44 -11.22 -3.65 -11.79
N VAL A 45 -11.68 -4.20 -12.91
CA VAL A 45 -11.89 -3.44 -14.16
C VAL A 45 -13.38 -3.15 -14.27
N VAL A 46 -13.74 -1.87 -14.37
CA VAL A 46 -15.13 -1.41 -14.51
C VAL A 46 -15.26 -0.75 -15.87
N GLY A 47 -16.28 -1.08 -16.64
CA GLY A 47 -16.49 -0.61 -18.02
C GLY A 47 -16.92 0.86 -18.21
N GLY A 48 -16.90 1.71 -17.17
CA GLY A 48 -17.45 3.07 -17.21
C GLY A 48 -16.54 4.14 -16.60
N GLU A 49 -16.71 5.40 -17.03
CA GLU A 49 -15.85 6.55 -16.69
C GLU A 49 -15.59 6.67 -15.18
N GLY A 50 -14.38 6.27 -14.76
CA GLY A 50 -13.97 6.09 -13.37
C GLY A 50 -13.73 7.37 -12.56
N ARG A 51 -14.63 8.37 -12.60
CA ARG A 51 -14.52 9.57 -11.76
C ARG A 51 -15.59 9.67 -10.67
N GLU A 52 -16.80 9.17 -10.87
CA GLU A 52 -17.88 9.26 -9.85
C GLU A 52 -17.83 8.12 -8.81
N THR A 53 -16.89 7.19 -8.97
CA THR A 53 -16.89 5.89 -8.29
C THR A 53 -16.15 5.87 -6.95
N SER A 54 -15.14 6.71 -6.76
CA SER A 54 -14.22 6.58 -5.61
C SER A 54 -14.93 6.81 -4.28
N GLU A 55 -15.84 7.78 -4.21
CA GLU A 55 -16.65 8.07 -3.02
C GLU A 55 -17.72 6.99 -2.76
N ALA A 56 -18.36 6.49 -3.82
CA ALA A 56 -19.31 5.39 -3.73
C ALA A 56 -18.64 4.10 -3.24
N ILE A 57 -17.43 3.79 -3.72
CA ILE A 57 -16.64 2.65 -3.25
C ILE A 57 -16.21 2.85 -1.79
N GLN A 58 -15.83 4.07 -1.39
CA GLN A 58 -15.50 4.37 0.00
C GLN A 58 -16.71 4.18 0.93
N GLN A 59 -17.90 4.57 0.48
CA GLN A 59 -19.14 4.35 1.22
C GLN A 59 -19.53 2.86 1.31
N ILE A 60 -19.46 2.12 0.20
CA ILE A 60 -19.74 0.68 0.17
C ILE A 60 -18.76 -0.07 1.05
N SER A 61 -17.47 0.26 0.96
CA SER A 61 -16.45 -0.40 1.78
C SER A 61 -16.64 -0.11 3.27
N LYS A 62 -17.02 1.13 3.64
CA LYS A 62 -17.42 1.45 5.02
C LYS A 62 -18.67 0.71 5.48
N GLN A 63 -19.68 0.54 4.61
CA GLN A 63 -20.89 -0.22 4.93
C GLN A 63 -20.62 -1.72 5.12
N VAL A 64 -19.69 -2.29 4.35
CA VAL A 64 -19.27 -3.69 4.47
C VAL A 64 -18.27 -3.90 5.63
N GLY A 65 -17.89 -2.82 6.34
CA GLY A 65 -16.97 -2.88 7.48
C GLY A 65 -15.53 -3.19 7.06
N ILE A 66 -15.12 -2.66 5.92
CA ILE A 66 -13.79 -2.82 5.32
C ILE A 66 -13.10 -1.46 5.30
N ASN A 67 -11.99 -1.35 6.04
CA ASN A 67 -11.12 -0.19 5.95
C ASN A 67 -10.30 -0.26 4.66
N VAL A 68 -10.58 0.67 3.75
CA VAL A 68 -9.79 0.88 2.54
C VAL A 68 -8.71 1.90 2.86
N GLU A 69 -7.45 1.47 2.91
CA GLU A 69 -6.33 2.36 3.17
C GLU A 69 -6.01 3.26 1.97
N ARG A 70 -6.15 2.73 0.75
CA ARG A 70 -5.85 3.45 -0.48
C ARG A 70 -6.75 2.99 -1.63
N ILE A 71 -7.31 3.96 -2.35
CA ILE A 71 -8.04 3.77 -3.60
C ILE A 71 -7.21 4.43 -4.70
N GLN A 72 -6.89 3.69 -5.75
CA GLN A 72 -6.24 4.22 -6.94
C GLN A 72 -7.10 3.88 -8.15
N VAL A 73 -7.59 4.93 -8.84
CA VAL A 73 -8.41 4.78 -10.04
C VAL A 73 -7.59 5.19 -11.26
N GLU A 74 -7.44 4.26 -12.20
CA GLU A 74 -6.63 4.44 -13.41
C GLU A 74 -7.47 4.08 -14.65
N ARG A 75 -8.06 5.11 -15.29
CA ARG A 75 -8.99 5.02 -16.44
C ARG A 75 -10.21 4.11 -16.21
N ASN A 76 -10.00 2.80 -16.25
CA ASN A 76 -11.00 1.74 -16.11
C ASN A 76 -10.61 0.70 -15.04
N THR A 77 -9.41 0.80 -14.46
CA THR A 77 -8.91 -0.13 -13.43
C THR A 77 -8.96 0.55 -12.08
N ILE A 78 -9.65 -0.06 -11.14
CA ILE A 78 -9.75 0.36 -9.75
C ILE A 78 -8.89 -0.59 -8.93
N ARG A 79 -7.84 -0.05 -8.30
CA ARG A 79 -7.03 -0.76 -7.32
C ARG A 79 -7.45 -0.35 -5.92
N LEU A 80 -7.90 -1.31 -5.13
CA LEU A 80 -8.29 -1.14 -3.75
C LEU A 80 -7.27 -1.84 -2.87
N ARG A 81 -6.73 -1.09 -1.91
CA ARG A 81 -5.90 -1.63 -0.84
C ARG A 81 -6.70 -1.62 0.44
N THR A 82 -6.96 -2.80 0.96
CA THR A 82 -7.74 -3.02 2.18
C THR A 82 -6.92 -3.78 3.21
N GLU A 83 -7.39 -3.74 4.46
CA GLU A 83 -6.95 -4.72 5.47
C GLU A 83 -7.19 -6.16 4.96
N ALA A 84 -6.56 -7.16 5.60
CA ALA A 84 -6.68 -8.54 5.17
C ALA A 84 -8.15 -8.99 5.20
N MET A 85 -8.68 -9.40 4.05
CA MET A 85 -10.06 -9.81 3.88
C MET A 85 -10.15 -11.24 3.39
N GLY A 86 -11.10 -11.99 3.96
CA GLY A 86 -11.48 -13.31 3.41
C GLY A 86 -12.26 -13.18 2.10
N GLN A 87 -12.36 -14.29 1.38
CA GLN A 87 -13.15 -14.41 0.14
C GLN A 87 -14.62 -14.02 0.35
N ASP A 88 -15.21 -14.29 1.52
CA ASP A 88 -16.60 -13.94 1.84
C ASP A 88 -16.85 -12.42 1.76
N LYS A 89 -15.91 -11.62 2.26
CA LYS A 89 -15.98 -10.15 2.21
C LYS A 89 -15.75 -9.62 0.79
N LEU A 90 -14.90 -10.30 0.02
CA LEU A 90 -14.68 -9.97 -1.38
C LEU A 90 -15.93 -10.24 -2.21
N GLU A 91 -16.65 -11.33 -1.97
CA GLU A 91 -17.91 -11.64 -2.66
C GLU A 91 -19.02 -10.64 -2.32
N LEU A 92 -19.14 -10.23 -1.06
CA LEU A 92 -20.06 -9.16 -0.65
C LEU A 92 -19.73 -7.83 -1.33
N LEU A 93 -18.44 -7.49 -1.41
CA LEU A 93 -17.97 -6.27 -2.07
C LEU A 93 -18.20 -6.33 -3.60
N LYS A 94 -17.95 -7.49 -4.23
CA LYS A 94 -18.26 -7.74 -5.64
C LYS A 94 -19.77 -7.64 -5.92
N THR A 95 -20.60 -8.16 -5.03
CA THR A 95 -22.06 -8.11 -5.17
C THR A 95 -22.55 -6.67 -5.10
N GLY A 96 -22.12 -5.90 -4.09
CA GLY A 96 -22.46 -4.47 -3.99
C GLY A 96 -21.90 -3.60 -5.12
N MET A 97 -20.74 -3.97 -5.68
CA MET A 97 -20.18 -3.29 -6.85
C MET A 97 -20.90 -3.66 -8.15
N ARG A 98 -21.32 -4.93 -8.34
CA ARG A 98 -22.15 -5.34 -9.48
C ARG A 98 -23.53 -4.68 -9.45
N GLU A 99 -24.13 -4.55 -8.27
CA GLU A 99 -25.45 -3.95 -8.10
C GLU A 99 -25.49 -2.46 -8.46
N LYS A 100 -24.38 -1.73 -8.21
CA LYS A 100 -24.29 -0.28 -8.47
C LYS A 100 -23.56 0.11 -9.76
N MET A 101 -22.70 -0.75 -10.31
CA MET A 101 -21.78 -0.37 -11.40
C MET A 101 -21.80 -1.28 -12.63
N GLY A 102 -22.64 -2.33 -12.66
CA GLY A 102 -22.75 -3.23 -13.82
C GLY A 102 -21.63 -4.29 -13.87
N GLU A 103 -21.12 -4.61 -15.06
CA GLU A 103 -20.06 -5.61 -15.23
C GLU A 103 -18.75 -5.18 -14.55
N VAL A 104 -18.40 -5.92 -13.49
CA VAL A 104 -17.13 -5.81 -12.80
C VAL A 104 -16.34 -7.09 -13.06
N GLU A 105 -15.26 -6.96 -13.82
CA GLU A 105 -14.29 -8.04 -14.00
C GLU A 105 -13.20 -7.95 -12.93
N GLU A 106 -13.01 -9.03 -12.19
CA GLU A 106 -11.89 -9.16 -11.27
C GLU A 106 -10.63 -9.49 -12.06
N ARG A 107 -9.69 -8.55 -12.10
CA ARG A 107 -8.41 -8.78 -12.76
C ARG A 107 -7.42 -9.45 -11.82
N ARG A 108 -7.46 -9.09 -10.53
CA ARG A 108 -6.47 -9.55 -9.56
C ARG A 108 -7.01 -9.46 -8.15
N PHE A 109 -6.90 -10.55 -7.40
CA PHE A 109 -7.10 -10.56 -5.96
C PHE A 109 -5.93 -11.24 -5.30
N GLU A 110 -5.19 -10.47 -4.52
CA GLU A 110 -4.06 -10.94 -3.73
C GLU A 110 -4.35 -10.64 -2.28
N THR A 111 -4.34 -11.66 -1.43
CA THR A 111 -4.46 -11.47 0.02
C THR A 111 -3.24 -12.05 0.70
N VAL A 112 -2.55 -11.20 1.44
CA VAL A 112 -1.45 -11.58 2.31
C VAL A 112 -1.99 -11.64 3.73
N GLY A 113 -1.93 -12.82 4.33
CA GLY A 113 -2.32 -13.00 5.72
C GLY A 113 -1.42 -12.19 6.67
N PRO A 114 -1.96 -11.58 7.74
CA PRO A 114 -1.19 -10.77 8.68
C PRO A 114 -0.06 -11.55 9.37
N THR A 115 -0.24 -12.86 9.55
CA THR A 115 0.81 -13.75 10.09
C THR A 115 2.00 -13.88 9.13
N ILE A 116 1.72 -14.09 7.84
CA ILE A 116 2.76 -14.23 6.80
C ILE A 116 3.47 -12.90 6.58
N GLY A 117 2.74 -11.78 6.55
CA GLY A 117 3.34 -10.46 6.40
C GLY A 117 4.29 -10.10 7.55
N LYS A 118 3.90 -10.40 8.79
CA LYS A 118 4.76 -10.18 9.96
C LYS A 118 6.01 -11.08 9.93
N GLU A 119 5.87 -12.32 9.48
CA GLU A 119 7.00 -13.24 9.33
C GLU A 119 7.98 -12.79 8.23
N LEU A 120 7.45 -12.29 7.10
CA LEU A 120 8.23 -11.65 6.03
C LEU A 120 9.03 -10.46 6.56
N LEU A 121 8.40 -9.56 7.34
CA LEU A 121 9.10 -8.42 7.92
C LEU A 121 10.28 -8.87 8.79
N ILE A 122 10.07 -9.86 9.66
CA ILE A 122 11.12 -10.40 10.52
C ILE A 122 12.25 -10.98 9.67
N LYS A 123 11.93 -11.82 8.67
CA LYS A 123 12.93 -12.43 7.78
C LYS A 123 13.72 -11.40 6.99
N THR A 124 13.06 -10.36 6.45
CA THR A 124 13.73 -9.28 5.73
C THR A 124 14.67 -8.49 6.64
N VAL A 125 14.23 -8.15 7.86
CA VAL A 125 15.09 -7.46 8.83
C VAL A 125 16.28 -8.33 9.21
N THR A 126 16.08 -9.63 9.45
CA THR A 126 17.18 -10.56 9.72
C THR A 126 18.16 -10.62 8.55
N ALA A 127 17.69 -10.74 7.31
CA ALA A 127 18.56 -10.83 6.13
C ALA A 127 19.31 -9.53 5.78
N VAL A 128 18.84 -8.37 6.27
CA VAL A 128 19.56 -7.09 6.12
C VAL A 128 20.64 -6.93 7.19
N ILE A 129 20.43 -7.49 8.37
CA ILE A 129 21.35 -7.38 9.51
C ILE A 129 22.43 -8.47 9.48
N VAL A 130 22.07 -9.69 9.08
CA VAL A 130 22.92 -10.89 9.03
C VAL A 130 23.38 -11.14 7.60
#